data_AF-A0A3B9LBH9-F1
#
_entry.id   AF-A0A3B9LBH9-F1
#
_cell.length_a   1.000
_cell.length_b   1.000
_cell.length_c   1.000
_cell.angle_alpha   90.00
_cell.angle_beta   90.00
_cell.angle_gamma   90.00
#
_symmetry.space_group_name_H-M   'P 1'
#
loop_
_entity.id
_entity.type
_entity.pdbx_description
1 polymer ?
#
loop_
_entity_poly.entity_id
_entity_poly.type
_entity_poly.pdbx_seq_one_letter_code
_entity_poly.pdbx_strand_id
1 'polypeptide(L)' 'GQLLVSCWNRSKEVFILNPMERIAQLVIVPVVQADFHIVDEFAESDRGEGGFGSTGKH' A
#
# COMPACT_ATOMS: atom_id res chain seq x y z
N GLY A 1 -1.97 20.30 6.87
CA GLY A 1 -1.99 21.03 5.58
C GLY A 1 -3.18 20.58 4.77
N GLN A 2 -3.34 21.11 3.54
CA GLN A 2 -4.37 20.66 2.60
C GLN A 2 -4.12 19.20 2.17
N LEU A 3 -5.20 18.42 2.02
CA LEU A 3 -5.13 17.09 1.39
C LEU A 3 -5.10 17.26 -0.13
N LEU A 4 -4.10 16.66 -0.77
CA LEU A 4 -3.93 16.70 -2.22
C LEU A 4 -4.07 15.27 -2.79
N VAL A 5 -4.55 15.17 -4.03
CA VAL A 5 -4.71 13.88 -4.74
C VAL A 5 -3.73 13.85 -5.91
N SER A 6 -2.76 12.92 -5.87
CA SER A 6 -1.83 12.68 -6.98
C SER A 6 -2.46 11.73 -8.01
N CYS A 7 -3.15 12.30 -9.00
CA CYS A 7 -3.83 11.51 -10.03
C CYS A 7 -2.84 10.96 -11.08
N TRP A 8 -3.01 9.69 -11.46
CA TRP A 8 -2.29 9.08 -12.57
C TRP A 8 -3.27 8.44 -13.55
N ASN A 9 -3.21 8.88 -14.81
CA ASN A 9 -3.87 8.22 -15.93
C ASN A 9 -2.91 7.19 -16.55
N ARG A 10 -3.21 5.90 -16.39
CA ARG A 10 -2.42 4.78 -16.93
C ARG A 10 -2.93 4.30 -18.31
N SER A 11 -3.97 4.95 -18.85
CA SER A 11 -4.50 4.65 -20.18
C SER A 11 -3.69 5.33 -21.29
N LYS A 12 -4.01 5.03 -22.55
CA LYS A 12 -3.44 5.71 -23.73
C LYS A 12 -4.21 6.96 -24.13
N GLU A 13 -5.39 7.17 -23.55
CA GLU A 13 -6.32 8.24 -23.93
C GLU A 13 -6.25 9.40 -22.95
N VAL A 14 -6.52 10.60 -23.45
CA VAL A 14 -6.64 11.79 -22.60
C VAL A 14 -7.89 11.67 -21.72
N PHE A 15 -7.75 12.01 -20.45
CA PHE A 15 -8.86 12.07 -19.49
C PHE A 15 -8.95 13.49 -18.91
N ILE A 16 -10.14 14.09 -18.98
CA ILE A 16 -10.40 15.44 -18.49
C ILE A 16 -11.12 15.31 -17.14
N LEU A 17 -10.54 15.91 -16.11
CA LEU A 17 -11.17 16.04 -14.79
C LEU A 17 -11.93 17.36 -14.72
N ASN A 18 -13.24 17.30 -14.54
CA ASN A 18 -14.04 18.49 -14.28
C ASN A 18 -14.05 18.84 -12.78
N PRO A 19 -14.22 20.12 -12.43
CA PRO A 19 -14.42 20.51 -11.05
C PRO A 19 -15.56 19.73 -10.38
N MET A 20 -15.39 19.40 -9.10
CA MET A 20 -16.36 18.66 -8.28
C MET A 20 -16.56 17.17 -8.65
N GLU A 21 -15.81 16.63 -9.60
CA GLU A 21 -15.81 15.18 -9.84
C GLU A 21 -15.26 14.41 -8.63
N ARG A 22 -15.84 13.23 -8.37
CA ARG A 22 -15.33 12.31 -7.34
C ARG A 22 -14.18 11.50 -7.95
N ILE A 23 -12.95 11.85 -7.59
CA ILE A 23 -11.72 11.32 -8.21
C ILE A 23 -10.89 10.38 -7.33
N ALA A 24 -11.24 10.26 -6.04
CA ALA A 24 -10.58 9.40 -5.07
C ALA A 24 -11.51 9.10 -3.90
N GLN A 25 -11.08 8.22 -3.00
CA GLN A 25 -11.78 7.87 -1.77
C GLN A 25 -10.81 7.88 -0.58
N LEU A 26 -11.31 8.24 0.61
CA LEU A 26 -10.56 8.23 1.86
C LEU A 26 -11.08 7.10 2.74
N VAL A 27 -10.18 6.26 3.24
CA VAL A 27 -10.47 5.20 4.20
C VAL A 27 -9.66 5.45 5.47
N ILE A 28 -10.34 5.44 6.62
CA ILE A 28 -9.72 5.66 7.94
C ILE A 28 -9.62 4.31 8.64
N VAL A 29 -8.40 3.91 9.00
CA VAL A 29 -8.11 2.63 9.69
C VAL A 29 -7.22 2.87 10.91
N PRO A 30 -7.33 2.04 11.96
CA PRO A 30 -6.40 2.13 13.09
C PRO A 30 -4.97 1.81 12.65
N VAL A 31 -4.01 2.49 13.27
CA VAL A 31 -2.58 2.25 13.09
C VAL A 31 -1.92 2.02 14.43
N VAL A 32 -0.90 1.17 14.46
CA VAL A 32 -0.06 0.92 15.63
C VAL A 32 1.30 1.59 15.40
N GLN A 33 1.80 2.29 16.42
CA GLN A 33 3.17 2.79 16.44
C GLN A 33 4.06 1.71 17.06
N ALA A 34 5.06 1.25 16.30
CA ALA A 34 5.99 0.22 16.75
C ALA A 34 7.29 0.85 17.22
N ASP A 35 7.85 0.28 18.29
CA ASP A 35 9.21 0.56 18.74
C ASP A 35 10.13 -0.57 18.26
N PHE A 36 11.23 -0.21 17.61
CA PHE A 36 12.20 -1.20 17.16
C PHE A 36 13.01 -1.76 18.33
N HIS A 37 13.07 -3.09 18.41
CA HIS A 37 13.94 -3.80 19.33
C HIS A 37 14.96 -4.59 18.51
N ILE A 38 16.25 -4.25 18.64
CA ILE A 38 17.33 -4.92 17.92
C ILE A 38 17.59 -6.27 18.57
N VAL A 39 17.62 -7.32 17.76
CA VAL A 39 17.91 -8.70 18.17
C VAL A 39 18.96 -9.29 17.23
N ASP A 40 19.75 -10.24 17.73
CA ASP A 40 20.77 -10.90 16.92
C ASP A 40 20.13 -11.86 15.89
N GLU A 41 19.05 -12.55 16.27
CA GLU A 41 18.35 -13.54 15.44
C GLU A 41 16.83 -13.50 15.67
N PHE A 42 16.06 -13.87 14.63
CA PHE A 42 14.60 -14.02 14.71
C PHE A 42 14.20 -15.47 15.05
N ALA A 43 13.04 -15.66 15.69
CA ALA A 43 12.46 -16.99 15.85
C ALA A 43 11.99 -17.58 14.51
N GLU A 44 12.18 -18.88 14.32
CA GLU A 44 11.72 -19.58 13.12
C GLU A 44 10.18 -19.58 13.01
N SER A 45 9.69 -19.58 11.77
CA SER A 45 8.27 -19.74 11.46
C SER A 45 8.11 -20.61 10.23
N ASP A 46 6.95 -21.25 10.06
CA ASP A 46 6.63 -22.08 8.89
C ASP A 46 6.83 -21.35 7.54
N ARG A 47 6.70 -20.02 7.54
CA ARG A 47 6.91 -19.18 6.35
C ARG A 47 8.38 -18.85 6.10
N GLY A 48 9.18 -18.71 7.17
CA GLY A 48 10.57 -18.27 7.11
C GLY A 48 10.76 -17.00 6.26
N GLU A 49 11.77 -17.02 5.39
CA GLU A 49 12.10 -15.93 4.45
C GLU A 49 11.20 -15.89 3.18
N GLY A 50 10.18 -16.75 3.10
CA GLY A 50 9.33 -16.89 1.92
C GLY A 50 8.56 -15.62 1.55
N GLY A 51 8.71 -15.16 0.31
CA GLY A 51 8.02 -14.00 -0.25
C GLY A 51 7.76 -14.15 -1.75
N PHE A 52 7.19 -13.12 -2.40
CA PHE A 52 7.06 -13.02 -3.87
C PHE A 52 6.44 -14.25 -4.57
N GLY A 53 5.33 -14.78 -4.05
CA GLY A 53 4.67 -15.94 -4.65
C GLY A 53 5.36 -17.27 -4.34
N SER A 54 6.09 -17.36 -3.22
CA SER A 54 6.73 -18.58 -2.72
C SER A 54 5.79 -19.78 -2.57
N THR A 55 4.48 -19.56 -2.49
CA THR A 55 3.45 -20.61 -2.40
C THR A 55 3.00 -21.13 -3.76
N GLY A 56 3.59 -20.67 -4.87
CA GLY A 56 3.22 -21.09 -6.21
C GLY A 56 1.87 -20.55 -6.68
N LYS A 57 1.40 -21.07 -7.82
CA LYS A 57 0.16 -20.64 -8.50
C LYS A 57 -0.77 -21.82 -8.86
N HIS A 58 -0.49 -23.02 -8.37
CA HIS A 58 -1.16 -24.28 -8.74
C HIS A 58 -1.61 -25.05 -7.52
#